data_AF-A0A3A4AYN6-F1
#
_entry.id   AF-A0A3A4AYN6-F1
#
_cell.length_a   1.000
_cell.length_b   1.000
_cell.length_c   1.000
_cell.angle_alpha   90.00
_cell.angle_beta   90.00
_cell.angle_gamma   90.00
#
_symmetry.space_group_name_H-M   'P 1'
#
loop_
_entity.id
_entity.type
_entity.pdbx_description
1 polymer ?
#
loop_
_entity_poly.entity_id
_entity_poly.type
_entity_poly.pdbx_seq_one_letter_code
_entity_poly.pdbx_strand_id
1 'polypeptide(L)'
;MGYELRLERDQPLTVDEVSRVLETEGDLSFLESRDVVVDGNVVARWSGDPGSGKLAGQPSSDWHVAWLARLADVFGARLTGEDGEVYTIRDGIVEQRSNGKVHEFGKLEEILAAGLVEWNE
;
A
#
# COMPACT_ATOMS: atom_id res chain seq x y z
N MET A 1 11.87 -9.27 -12.39
CA MET A 1 11.57 -7.82 -12.38
C MET A 1 10.38 -7.69 -11.45
N GLY A 2 10.50 -6.94 -10.36
CA GLY A 2 9.42 -6.82 -9.37
C GLY A 2 8.35 -5.86 -9.88
N TYR A 3 7.08 -6.21 -9.67
CA TYR A 3 5.93 -5.38 -9.99
C TYR A 3 5.74 -4.31 -8.89
N GLU A 4 5.50 -3.06 -9.26
CA GLU A 4 5.37 -1.93 -8.33
C GLU A 4 3.94 -1.38 -8.24
N LEU A 5 3.47 -1.10 -7.02
CA LEU A 5 2.26 -0.34 -6.77
C LEU A 5 2.60 1.03 -6.17
N ARG A 6 1.98 2.07 -6.70
CA ARG A 6 2.24 3.47 -6.33
C ARG A 6 1.01 4.09 -5.70
N LEU A 7 1.21 4.84 -4.63
CA LEU A 7 0.18 5.67 -4.04
C LEU A 7 0.19 7.03 -4.76
N GLU A 8 -0.88 7.29 -5.50
CA GLU A 8 -1.07 8.49 -6.31
C GLU A 8 -2.08 9.43 -5.64
N ARG A 9 -1.67 10.68 -5.40
CA ARG A 9 -2.53 11.72 -4.83
C ARG A 9 -2.26 13.05 -5.52
N ASP A 10 -3.30 13.86 -5.69
CA ASP A 10 -3.19 15.19 -6.32
C ASP A 10 -2.29 16.13 -5.51
N GLN A 11 -2.41 16.09 -4.19
CA GLN A 11 -1.50 16.78 -3.30
C GLN A 11 -0.32 15.85 -2.97
N PRO A 12 0.93 16.31 -3.12
CA PRO A 12 2.07 15.52 -2.70
C PRO A 12 1.97 15.17 -1.22
N LEU A 13 2.49 14.01 -0.85
CA LEU A 13 2.66 13.64 0.54
C LEU A 13 3.92 14.35 1.08
N THR A 14 3.94 14.67 2.37
CA THR A 14 5.16 15.13 3.04
C THR A 14 5.67 14.07 4.00
N VAL A 15 6.97 14.07 4.29
CA VAL A 15 7.56 13.15 5.28
C VAL A 15 6.88 13.30 6.65
N ASP A 16 6.61 14.54 7.07
CA ASP A 16 5.94 14.83 8.35
C ASP A 16 4.50 14.31 8.37
N GLU A 17 3.77 14.46 7.25
CA GLU A 17 2.43 13.92 7.11
C GLU A 17 2.43 12.38 7.20
N VAL A 18 3.34 11.72 6.49
CA VAL A 18 3.46 10.26 6.53
C VAL A 18 3.76 9.78 7.95
N SER A 19 4.75 10.40 8.61
CA SER A 19 5.13 10.02 9.97
C SER A 19 3.97 10.20 10.94
N ARG A 20 3.29 11.36 10.91
CA ARG A 20 2.19 11.67 11.83
C ARG A 20 0.98 10.75 11.65
N VAL A 21 0.61 10.44 10.40
CA VAL A 21 -0.53 9.55 10.12
C VAL A 21 -0.21 8.13 10.58
N LEU A 22 1.00 7.64 10.30
CA LEU A 22 1.39 6.28 10.67
C LEU A 22 1.58 6.09 12.18
N GLU A 23 1.96 7.14 12.93
CA GLU A 23 1.96 7.10 14.41
C GLU A 23 0.58 6.78 15.01
N THR A 24 -0.51 7.06 14.28
CA THR A 24 -1.87 6.72 14.72
C THR A 24 -2.34 5.35 14.25
N GLU A 25 -1.68 4.78 13.24
CA GLU A 25 -1.94 3.44 12.74
C GLU A 25 -1.04 2.43 13.47
N GLY A 26 -1.52 1.88 14.58
CA GLY A 26 -0.70 1.11 15.53
C GLY A 26 0.08 -0.09 14.98
N ASP A 27 -0.31 -0.63 13.82
CA ASP A 27 0.37 -1.77 13.16
C ASP A 27 1.49 -1.33 12.21
N LEU A 28 1.55 -0.04 11.88
CA LEU A 28 2.46 0.53 10.89
C LEU A 28 3.57 1.34 11.58
N SER A 29 4.77 1.29 11.02
CA SER A 29 5.88 2.13 11.47
C SER A 29 6.59 2.76 10.28
N PHE A 30 6.95 4.03 10.42
CA PHE A 30 7.77 4.75 9.44
C PHE A 30 9.19 4.90 9.98
N LEU A 31 10.14 4.25 9.32
CA LEU A 31 11.53 4.20 9.76
C LEU A 31 12.33 5.40 9.26
N GLU A 32 13.48 5.67 9.88
CA GLU A 32 14.43 6.69 9.39
C GLU A 32 14.93 6.39 7.97
N SER A 33 14.97 5.12 7.57
CA SER A 33 15.24 4.68 6.19
C SER A 33 14.17 5.11 5.19
N ARG A 34 13.07 5.69 5.69
CA ARG A 34 11.87 6.07 4.95
C ARG A 34 11.09 4.86 4.41
N ASP A 35 11.25 3.73 5.08
CA ASP A 35 10.45 2.53 4.85
C ASP A 35 9.21 2.55 5.76
N VAL A 36 8.08 2.14 5.20
CA VAL A 36 6.88 1.80 5.95
C VAL A 36 6.91 0.29 6.20
N VAL A 37 6.86 -0.10 7.47
CA VAL A 37 6.97 -1.50 7.89
C VAL A 37 5.78 -1.94 8.72
N VAL A 38 5.43 -3.22 8.58
CA VAL A 38 4.46 -3.95 9.41
C VAL A 38 5.08 -5.26 9.83
N ASP A 39 5.09 -5.58 11.12
CA ASP A 39 5.68 -6.81 11.67
C ASP A 39 7.12 -7.09 11.16
N GLY A 40 7.89 -6.02 10.95
CA GLY A 40 9.26 -6.10 10.44
C GLY A 40 9.40 -6.29 8.91
N ASN A 41 8.29 -6.33 8.17
CA ASN A 41 8.29 -6.44 6.71
C ASN A 41 8.05 -5.07 6.07
N VAL A 42 8.84 -4.74 5.04
CA VAL A 42 8.67 -3.48 4.28
C VAL A 42 7.50 -3.62 3.33
N VAL A 43 6.45 -2.81 3.54
CA VAL A 43 5.26 -2.80 2.69
C VAL A 43 5.25 -1.66 1.68
N ALA A 44 5.88 -0.54 2.01
CA ALA A 44 6.06 0.60 1.12
C ALA A 44 7.35 1.35 1.44
N ARG A 45 7.86 2.10 0.48
CA ARG A 45 9.01 2.99 0.61
C ARG A 45 8.64 4.38 0.13
N TRP A 46 9.06 5.37 0.90
CA TRP A 46 8.99 6.77 0.51
C TRP A 46 10.17 7.13 -0.38
N SER A 47 9.88 7.88 -1.45
CA SER A 47 10.90 8.41 -2.37
C SER A 47 10.63 9.87 -2.70
N GLY A 48 11.68 10.61 -3.05
CA GLY A 48 11.61 12.03 -3.41
C GLY A 48 12.02 12.98 -2.29
N ASP A 49 11.76 14.27 -2.53
CA ASP A 49 12.05 15.34 -1.59
C ASP A 49 11.05 15.35 -0.42
N PRO A 50 11.43 15.84 0.78
CA PRO A 50 10.57 15.78 1.96
C PRO A 50 9.19 16.42 1.82
N GLY A 51 9.02 17.39 0.90
CA GLY A 51 7.76 18.10 0.66
C GLY A 51 6.99 17.68 -0.58
N SER A 52 7.47 16.69 -1.35
CA SER A 52 6.89 16.34 -2.65
C SER A 52 7.07 14.87 -3.06
N GLY A 53 7.23 13.98 -2.08
CA GLY A 53 7.54 12.59 -2.36
C GLY A 53 6.32 11.70 -2.61
N LYS A 54 6.60 10.41 -2.73
CA LYS A 54 5.64 9.36 -3.09
C LYS A 54 5.90 8.10 -2.28
N LEU A 55 4.84 7.37 -1.96
CA LEU A 55 4.91 6.01 -1.42
C LEU A 55 4.71 4.99 -2.55
N ALA A 56 5.55 3.97 -2.59
CA ALA A 56 5.38 2.83 -3.50
C ALA A 56 5.85 1.54 -2.83
N GLY A 57 5.30 0.40 -3.22
CA GLY A 57 5.68 -0.92 -2.71
C GLY A 57 5.76 -1.95 -3.82
N GLN A 58 6.48 -3.04 -3.57
CA GLN A 58 6.61 -4.16 -4.50
C GLN A 58 5.95 -5.39 -3.89
N PRO A 59 4.65 -5.63 -4.13
CA PRO A 59 3.95 -6.72 -3.48
C PRO A 59 4.45 -8.09 -3.98
N SER A 60 4.77 -8.98 -3.03
CA SER A 60 5.02 -10.41 -3.29
C SER A 60 3.89 -11.33 -2.81
N SER A 61 2.81 -10.75 -2.28
CA SER A 61 1.69 -11.48 -1.67
C SER A 61 0.42 -10.64 -1.63
N ASP A 62 -0.72 -11.29 -1.43
CA ASP A 62 -2.01 -10.63 -1.16
C ASP A 62 -1.93 -9.77 0.10
N TRP A 63 -1.12 -10.20 1.07
CA TRP A 63 -0.86 -9.46 2.30
C TRP A 63 -0.17 -8.11 2.03
N HIS A 64 0.82 -8.07 1.14
CA HIS A 64 1.43 -6.80 0.72
C HIS A 64 0.42 -5.91 -0.02
N VAL A 65 -0.39 -6.48 -0.92
CA VAL A 65 -1.43 -5.74 -1.64
C VAL A 65 -2.45 -5.14 -0.66
N ALA A 66 -2.86 -5.89 0.34
CA ALA A 66 -3.79 -5.45 1.38
C ALA A 66 -3.23 -4.28 2.20
N TRP A 67 -1.98 -4.33 2.64
CA TRP A 67 -1.35 -3.20 3.35
C TRP A 67 -1.20 -1.97 2.48
N LEU A 68 -0.80 -2.14 1.22
CA LEU A 68 -0.72 -1.02 0.28
C LEU A 68 -2.10 -0.40 0.03
N ALA A 69 -3.15 -1.21 -0.09
CA ALA A 69 -4.51 -0.73 -0.26
C ALA A 69 -5.00 0.03 0.98
N ARG A 70 -4.67 -0.46 2.18
CA ARG A 70 -4.96 0.24 3.45
C ARG A 70 -4.20 1.56 3.54
N LEU A 71 -2.92 1.58 3.19
CA LEU A 71 -2.14 2.83 3.15
C LEU A 71 -2.77 3.85 2.20
N ALA A 72 -3.18 3.42 1.01
CA ALA A 72 -3.84 4.29 0.06
C ALA A 72 -5.15 4.87 0.63
N ASP A 73 -5.98 4.05 1.28
CA ASP A 73 -7.21 4.49 1.95
C ASP A 73 -6.93 5.51 3.07
N VAL A 74 -5.98 5.21 3.95
CA VAL A 74 -5.55 6.07 5.07
C VAL A 74 -5.05 7.44 4.58
N PHE A 75 -4.28 7.47 3.48
CA PHE A 75 -3.75 8.71 2.92
C PHE A 75 -4.70 9.42 1.94
N GLY A 76 -5.88 8.86 1.69
CA GLY A 76 -6.82 9.35 0.66
C GLY A 76 -6.19 9.36 -0.74
N ALA A 77 -5.32 8.39 -1.02
CA ALA A 77 -4.61 8.22 -2.27
C ALA A 77 -5.24 7.09 -3.10
N ARG A 78 -4.93 7.07 -4.39
CA ARG A 78 -5.26 5.97 -5.30
C ARG A 78 -4.06 5.01 -5.36
N LEU A 79 -4.31 3.72 -5.21
CA LEU A 79 -3.29 2.71 -5.44
C LEU A 79 -3.32 2.26 -6.89
N THR A 80 -2.26 2.56 -7.63
CA THR A 80 -2.16 2.26 -9.07
C THR A 80 -0.94 1.37 -9.32
N GLY A 81 -1.10 0.31 -10.11
CA GLY A 81 0.01 -0.52 -10.56
C GLY A 81 0.64 -0.03 -11.86
N GLU A 82 1.74 -0.67 -12.27
CA GLU A 82 2.52 -0.27 -13.44
C GLU A 82 1.75 -0.34 -14.77
N ASP A 83 0.76 -1.23 -14.88
CA ASP A 83 -0.04 -1.43 -16.08
C ASP A 83 -1.38 -0.64 -16.02
N GLY A 84 -1.56 0.20 -15.00
CA GLY A 84 -2.70 1.11 -14.85
C GLY A 84 -3.91 0.51 -14.14
N GLU A 85 -3.78 -0.72 -13.64
CA GLU A 85 -4.72 -1.29 -12.66
C GLU A 85 -4.87 -0.40 -11.43
N VAL A 86 -6.07 -0.44 -10.87
CA VAL A 86 -6.40 0.27 -9.64
C VAL A 86 -6.76 -0.72 -8.57
N TYR A 87 -6.18 -0.54 -7.40
CA TYR A 87 -6.49 -1.33 -6.22
C TYR A 87 -7.31 -0.48 -5.26
N THR A 88 -8.42 -1.02 -4.79
CA THR A 88 -9.34 -0.32 -3.89
C THR A 88 -9.85 -1.26 -2.83
N ILE A 89 -10.33 -0.69 -1.71
CA ILE A 89 -11.11 -1.41 -0.71
C ILE A 89 -12.58 -1.05 -0.93
N ARG A 90 -13.42 -2.02 -1.26
CA ARG A 90 -14.87 -1.86 -1.42
C ARG A 90 -15.59 -2.82 -0.50
N ASP A 91 -16.43 -2.30 0.39
CA ASP A 91 -17.17 -3.11 1.38
C ASP A 91 -16.24 -4.03 2.20
N GLY A 92 -15.03 -3.54 2.50
CA GLY A 92 -13.98 -4.29 3.21
C GLY A 92 -13.25 -5.33 2.36
N ILE A 93 -13.55 -5.45 1.06
CA ILE A 93 -12.89 -6.36 0.11
C ILE A 93 -11.80 -5.61 -0.64
N VAL A 94 -10.60 -6.18 -0.65
CA VAL A 94 -9.49 -5.72 -1.48
C VAL A 94 -9.72 -6.23 -2.89
N GLU A 95 -9.80 -5.31 -3.86
CA GLU A 95 -10.04 -5.63 -5.26
C GLU A 95 -9.10 -4.87 -6.19
N GLN A 96 -8.69 -5.53 -7.28
CA GLN A 96 -8.02 -4.94 -8.43
C GLN A 96 -9.03 -4.71 -9.55
N ARG A 97 -8.97 -3.54 -10.18
CA ARG A 97 -9.74 -3.20 -11.37
C ARG A 97 -8.80 -2.93 -12.52
N SER A 98 -8.96 -3.67 -13.62
CA SER A 98 -8.20 -3.47 -14.86
C SER A 98 -9.08 -3.76 -16.06
N ASN A 99 -9.11 -2.84 -17.03
CA ASN A 99 -9.82 -3.02 -18.31
C ASN A 99 -11.29 -3.48 -18.16
N GLY A 100 -12.02 -2.92 -17.20
CA GLY A 100 -13.42 -3.26 -16.93
C GLY A 100 -13.65 -4.61 -16.24
N LYS A 101 -12.58 -5.33 -15.88
CA LYS A 101 -12.63 -6.53 -15.03
C LYS A 101 -12.31 -6.17 -13.59
N VAL A 102 -12.96 -6.87 -12.67
CA VAL A 102 -12.71 -6.80 -11.23
C VAL A 102 -12.17 -8.15 -10.79
N HIS A 103 -11.07 -8.14 -10.07
CA HIS A 103 -10.50 -9.29 -9.38
C HIS A 103 -10.53 -9.02 -7.88
N GLU A 104 -11.21 -9.87 -7.12
CA GLU A 104 -11.29 -9.75 -5.66
C GLU A 104 -10.22 -10.65 -5.03
N PHE A 105 -9.35 -10.09 -4.18
CA PHE A 105 -8.35 -10.84 -3.42
C PHE A 105 -8.98 -11.48 -2.17
N GLY A 106 -9.93 -10.79 -1.56
CA GLY A 106 -10.58 -11.21 -0.32
C GLY A 106 -10.86 -10.04 0.62
N LYS A 107 -11.37 -10.33 1.82
CA LYS A 107 -11.58 -9.28 2.82
C LYS A 107 -10.26 -8.81 3.40
N LEU A 108 -10.10 -7.50 3.53
CA LEU A 108 -8.92 -6.85 4.09
C LEU A 108 -8.52 -7.49 5.42
N GLU A 109 -9.43 -7.49 6.39
CA GLU A 109 -9.17 -8.02 7.74
C GLU A 109 -8.78 -9.51 7.73
N GLU A 110 -9.36 -10.31 6.82
CA GLU A 110 -9.04 -11.73 6.70
C GLU A 110 -7.63 -11.93 6.11
N ILE A 111 -7.26 -11.15 5.10
CA ILE A 111 -5.93 -11.18 4.49
C ILE A 111 -4.88 -10.71 5.49
N LEU A 112 -5.12 -9.59 6.19
CA LEU A 112 -4.18 -9.03 7.16
C LEU A 112 -3.97 -10.00 8.33
N ALA A 113 -5.03 -10.61 8.85
CA ALA A 113 -4.96 -11.58 9.94
C ALA A 113 -4.28 -12.90 9.54
N ALA A 114 -4.33 -13.29 8.26
CA ALA A 114 -3.63 -14.47 7.76
C ALA A 114 -2.09 -14.29 7.75
N GLY A 115 -1.62 -13.04 7.72
CA GLY A 115 -0.20 -12.72 7.71
C GLY A 115 0.46 -12.90 6.33
N LEU A 116 1.79 -12.70 6.30
CA LEU A 116 2.57 -12.80 5.08
C LEU A 116 2.64 -14.24 4.55
N VAL A 117 2.02 -14.48 3.40
CA VAL A 117 2.16 -15.72 2.63
C VAL A 117 2.53 -15.35 1.19
N GLU A 118 3.79 -15.56 0.82
CA GLU A 118 4.29 -15.20 -0.51
C GLU A 118 3.65 -16.05 -1.60
N TRP A 119 3.43 -15.43 -2.77
CA TRP A 119 3.00 -16.17 -3.95
C TRP A 119 4.11 -17.16 -4.35
N ASN A 120 3.75 -18.43 -4.50
CA ASN A 120 4.67 -19.41 -5.06
C ASN A 120 4.81 -19.14 -6.57
N GLU A 121 6.02 -18.85 -7.04
CA GLU A 121 6.36 -18.81 -8.47
C GLU A 121 6.15 -20.17 -9.16
#